data_AF-A0A9E2UB74-F1
#
_entry.id   AF-A0A9E2UB74-F1
#
_cell.length_a   1.000
_cell.length_b   1.000
_cell.length_c   1.000
_cell.angle_alpha   90.00
_cell.angle_beta   90.00
_cell.angle_gamma   90.00
#
_symmetry.space_group_name_H-M   'P 1'
#
loop_
_entity.id
_entity.type
_entity.pdbx_description
1 polymer ?
#
loop_
_entity_poly.entity_id
_entity_poly.type
_entity_poly.pdbx_seq_one_letter_code
_entity_poly.pdbx_strand_id
1 'polypeptide(L)'
;MAYEVSIDAFAQALMNYPVKCIVLNACSSIANLTDPISPITIAMDAAIDDEAAVEFSRGFYDALANGKNFARAFDQGRTALKLKGCDDSLVKMISPTDNRECLTTM
;
A
#
# COMPACT_ATOMS: atom_id res chain seq x y z
N MET A 1 -20.95 -5.63 14.26
CA MET A 1 -21.37 -5.07 12.96
C MET A 1 -20.15 -4.40 12.38
N ALA A 2 -19.62 -4.87 11.26
CA ALA A 2 -18.57 -4.15 10.54
C ALA A 2 -19.26 -3.01 9.77
N TYR A 3 -18.82 -1.78 9.96
CA TYR A 3 -19.25 -0.65 9.15
C TYR A 3 -18.30 -0.56 7.97
N GLU A 4 -18.80 -0.77 6.75
CA GLU A 4 -18.01 -0.54 5.56
C GLU A 4 -17.77 0.95 5.38
N VAL A 5 -16.50 1.35 5.37
CA VAL A 5 -16.10 2.73 5.10
C VAL A 5 -16.02 2.91 3.60
N SER A 6 -16.75 3.89 3.06
CA SER A 6 -16.61 4.29 1.65
C SER A 6 -15.19 4.81 1.39
N ILE A 7 -14.54 4.29 0.35
CA ILE A 7 -13.23 4.74 -0.11
C ILE A 7 -13.27 6.23 -0.46
N ASP A 8 -14.36 6.72 -1.06
CA ASP A 8 -14.52 8.13 -1.42
C ASP A 8 -14.60 9.03 -0.18
N ALA A 9 -15.34 8.59 0.85
CA ALA A 9 -15.43 9.33 2.10
C ALA A 9 -14.07 9.38 2.83
N PHE A 10 -13.32 8.27 2.79
CA PHE A 10 -11.95 8.21 3.30
C PHE A 10 -11.01 9.13 2.53
N ALA A 11 -11.04 9.10 1.19
CA ALA A 11 -10.26 9.99 0.33
C ALA A 11 -10.58 11.46 0.63
N GLN A 12 -11.87 11.81 0.76
CA GLN A 12 -12.32 13.16 1.09
C GLN A 12 -11.80 13.64 2.45
N ALA A 13 -11.78 12.76 3.46
CA ALA A 13 -11.24 13.10 4.78
C ALA A 13 -9.74 13.42 4.75
N LEU A 14 -9.01 12.87 3.77
CA LEU A 14 -7.56 13.05 3.63
C LEU A 14 -7.14 14.22 2.75
N MET A 15 -8.06 14.85 1.99
CA MET A 15 -7.74 15.90 1.01
C MET A 15 -6.98 17.11 1.59
N ASN A 16 -7.12 17.39 2.89
CA ASN A 16 -6.47 18.53 3.55
C ASN A 16 -5.10 18.19 4.16
N TYR A 17 -4.63 16.95 4.02
CA TYR A 17 -3.35 16.51 4.56
C TYR A 17 -2.34 16.28 3.42
N PRO A 18 -1.06 16.63 3.61
CA PRO A 18 -0.01 16.36 2.63
C PRO A 18 0.42 14.88 2.67
N VAL A 19 -0.53 13.97 2.44
CA VAL A 19 -0.30 12.52 2.47
C VAL A 19 0.50 12.11 1.23
N LYS A 20 1.67 11.51 1.47
CA LYS A 20 2.55 11.02 0.40
C LYS A 20 2.27 9.58 0.00
N CYS A 21 1.88 8.76 0.98
CA CYS A 21 1.65 7.35 0.80
C CYS A 21 0.49 6.90 1.71
N ILE A 22 -0.42 6.10 1.16
CA ILE A 22 -1.49 5.41 1.90
C ILE A 22 -1.24 3.93 1.78
N VAL A 23 -1.33 3.20 2.90
CA VAL A 23 -1.29 1.74 2.94
C VAL A 23 -2.64 1.24 3.41
N LEU A 24 -3.42 0.65 2.50
CA LEU A 24 -4.67 -0.03 2.80
C LEU A 24 -4.37 -1.46 3.22
N ASN A 25 -3.90 -1.61 4.47
CA ASN A 25 -3.48 -2.87 5.07
C ASN A 25 -4.68 -3.71 5.56
N ALA A 26 -5.63 -4.01 4.66
CA ALA A 26 -6.81 -4.79 4.99
C ALA A 26 -7.22 -5.69 3.80
N CYS A 27 -7.74 -6.88 4.11
CA CYS A 27 -8.30 -7.79 3.12
C CYS A 27 -9.45 -7.08 2.37
N SER A 28 -9.43 -7.17 1.04
CA SER A 28 -10.44 -6.61 0.11
C SER A 28 -10.25 -5.14 -0.26
N SER A 29 -9.06 -4.58 -0.06
CA SER A 29 -8.77 -3.19 -0.42
C SER A 29 -8.63 -2.94 -1.93
N ILE A 30 -8.35 -3.98 -2.72
CA ILE A 30 -8.16 -3.86 -4.18
C ILE A 30 -9.48 -3.83 -4.97
N ALA A 31 -10.56 -4.46 -4.49
CA ALA A 31 -11.75 -4.73 -5.31
C ALA A 31 -12.47 -3.46 -5.81
N ASN A 32 -12.29 -2.33 -5.14
CA ASN A 32 -12.96 -1.05 -5.45
C ASN A 32 -11.99 0.09 -5.79
N LEU A 33 -10.68 -0.18 -5.87
CA LEU A 33 -9.67 0.86 -6.03
C LEU A 33 -9.19 0.93 -7.48
N THR A 34 -9.84 1.78 -8.28
CA THR A 34 -9.46 2.03 -9.68
C THR A 34 -8.37 3.10 -9.80
N ASP A 35 -8.39 4.07 -8.89
CA ASP A 35 -7.49 5.23 -8.88
C ASP A 35 -6.74 5.35 -7.54
N PRO A 36 -5.50 5.87 -7.55
CA PRO A 36 -4.73 6.11 -6.32
C PRO A 36 -5.36 7.25 -5.48
N ILE A 37 -5.49 7.03 -4.17
CA ILE A 37 -6.04 8.03 -3.22
C ILE A 37 -4.99 9.10 -2.86
N SER A 38 -3.71 8.74 -2.93
CA SER A 38 -2.56 9.63 -2.72
C SER A 38 -1.49 9.33 -3.77
N PRO A 39 -0.39 10.11 -3.88
CA PRO A 39 0.66 9.90 -4.89
C PRO A 39 1.15 8.44 -4.96
N ILE A 40 1.17 7.75 -3.81
CA ILE A 40 1.41 6.33 -3.71
C ILE A 40 0.31 5.68 -2.88
N THR A 41 -0.43 4.75 -3.45
CA THR A 41 -1.42 3.97 -2.71
C THR A 41 -1.04 2.49 -2.77
N ILE A 42 -0.72 1.90 -1.63
CA ILE A 42 -0.47 0.47 -1.50
C ILE A 42 -1.77 -0.20 -1.07
N ALA A 43 -2.24 -1.16 -1.84
CA ALA A 43 -3.47 -1.88 -1.60
C ALA A 43 -3.23 -3.40 -1.58
N MET A 44 -4.05 -4.11 -0.81
CA MET A 44 -3.98 -5.56 -0.67
C MET A 44 -5.24 -6.25 -1.21
N ASP A 45 -5.04 -7.42 -1.83
CA ASP A 45 -6.10 -8.23 -2.40
C ASP A 45 -6.97 -8.85 -1.29
N ALA A 46 -8.21 -9.19 -1.61
CA ALA A 46 -9.12 -9.92 -0.71
C ALA A 46 -8.57 -11.27 -0.27
N ALA A 47 -7.72 -11.89 -1.09
CA ALA A 47 -7.11 -13.17 -0.79
C ALA A 47 -5.90 -13.11 0.17
N ILE A 48 -5.43 -11.93 0.58
CA ILE A 48 -4.37 -11.85 1.59
C ILE A 48 -4.95 -12.25 2.96
N ASP A 49 -4.25 -13.10 3.71
CA ASP A 49 -4.59 -13.35 5.10
C ASP A 49 -3.98 -12.26 6.03
N ASP A 50 -4.51 -12.17 7.26
CA ASP A 50 -4.05 -11.15 8.23
C ASP A 50 -2.56 -11.29 8.56
N GLU A 51 -2.02 -12.51 8.60
CA GLU A 51 -0.61 -12.75 8.93
C GLU A 51 0.31 -12.25 7.82
N ALA A 52 -0.03 -12.51 6.56
CA ALA A 52 0.64 -12.01 5.39
C ALA A 52 0.58 -10.48 5.33
N ALA A 53 -0.56 -9.86 5.60
CA ALA A 53 -0.68 -8.40 5.67
C ALA A 53 0.25 -7.80 6.74
N VAL A 54 0.35 -8.45 7.91
CA VAL A 54 1.30 -8.06 8.97
C VAL A 54 2.76 -8.22 8.52
N GLU A 55 3.12 -9.33 7.85
CA GLU A 55 4.49 -9.54 7.36
C GLU A 55 4.89 -8.55 6.28
N PHE A 56 3.98 -8.22 5.35
CA PHE A 56 4.20 -7.12 4.41
C PHE A 56 4.47 -5.81 5.16
N SER A 57 3.59 -5.46 6.10
CA SER A 57 3.70 -4.23 6.89
C SER A 57 5.01 -4.14 7.66
N ARG A 58 5.47 -5.25 8.26
CA ARG A 58 6.78 -5.31 8.93
C ARG A 58 7.91 -4.95 7.97
N GLY A 59 8.02 -5.67 6.86
CA GLY A 59 9.08 -5.43 5.87
C GLY A 59 9.03 -4.01 5.28
N PHE A 60 7.83 -3.50 5.03
CA PHE A 60 7.62 -2.15 4.50
C PHE A 60 8.06 -1.06 5.50
N TYR A 61 7.55 -1.09 6.73
CA TYR A 61 7.86 -0.08 7.72
C TYR A 61 9.30 -0.17 8.23
N ASP A 62 9.90 -1.38 8.29
CA ASP A 62 11.33 -1.55 8.60
C ASP A 62 12.20 -0.86 7.55
N ALA A 63 11.87 -1.00 6.26
CA ALA A 63 12.61 -0.34 5.20
C ALA A 63 12.50 1.19 5.29
N LEU A 64 11.30 1.71 5.53
CA LEU A 64 11.10 3.15 5.73
C LEU A 64 11.88 3.68 6.94
N ALA A 65 11.86 2.96 8.06
CA ALA A 65 12.63 3.31 9.25
C ALA A 65 14.15 3.32 8.99
N ASN A 66 14.62 2.51 8.05
CA ASN A 66 16.00 2.48 7.57
C ASN A 66 16.30 3.50 6.45
N GLY A 67 15.42 4.48 6.23
CA GLY A 67 15.62 5.56 5.28
C GLY A 67 15.45 5.13 3.81
N LYS A 68 14.78 4.01 3.54
CA LYS A 68 14.45 3.62 2.16
C LYS A 68 13.27 4.43 1.65
N ASN A 69 13.26 4.72 0.35
CA ASN A 69 12.11 5.32 -0.32
C ASN A 69 10.96 4.30 -0.45
N PHE A 70 9.78 4.79 -0.85
CA PHE A 70 8.57 3.96 -0.92
C PHE A 70 8.69 2.76 -1.87
N ALA A 71 9.37 2.89 -3.01
CA ALA A 71 9.55 1.78 -3.94
C ALA A 71 10.40 0.66 -3.31
N ARG A 72 11.49 1.03 -2.63
CA ARG A 72 12.35 0.07 -1.93
C ARG A 72 11.69 -0.52 -0.69
N ALA A 73 10.89 0.27 0.02
CA ALA A 73 10.08 -0.24 1.10
C ALA A 73 9.03 -1.24 0.62
N PHE A 74 8.38 -0.96 -0.51
CA PHE A 74 7.44 -1.88 -1.13
C PHE A 74 8.10 -3.20 -1.55
N ASP A 75 9.28 -3.14 -2.18
CA ASP A 75 10.09 -4.33 -2.52
C ASP A 75 10.42 -5.18 -1.27
N GLN A 76 10.77 -4.51 -0.17
CA GLN A 76 11.13 -5.19 1.08
C GLN A 76 9.91 -5.84 1.75
N GLY A 77 8.74 -5.19 1.73
CA GLY A 77 7.48 -5.80 2.15
C GLY A 77 7.12 -7.03 1.32
N ARG A 78 7.25 -6.97 -0.02
CA ARG A 78 7.05 -8.14 -0.90
C ARG A 78 8.05 -9.26 -0.62
N THR A 79 9.29 -8.91 -0.28
CA THR A 79 10.31 -9.90 0.10
C THR A 79 9.95 -10.60 1.41
N ALA A 80 9.43 -9.87 2.40
CA ALA A 80 8.94 -10.46 3.65
C ALA A 80 7.80 -11.47 3.41
N LEU A 81 6.85 -11.15 2.54
CA LEU A 81 5.80 -12.09 2.11
C LEU A 81 6.38 -13.38 1.51
N LYS A 82 7.33 -13.26 0.57
CA LYS A 82 7.97 -14.42 -0.05
C LYS A 82 8.70 -15.29 0.96
N LEU A 83 9.41 -14.69 1.90
CA LEU A 83 10.13 -15.40 2.96
C LEU A 83 9.17 -16.16 3.88
N LYS A 84 7.95 -15.65 4.06
CA LYS A 84 6.88 -16.33 4.80
C LYS A 84 6.19 -17.44 3.99
N GLY A 85 6.42 -17.49 2.67
CA GLY A 85 5.76 -18.43 1.76
C GLY A 85 4.41 -17.94 1.22
N CYS A 86 4.12 -16.64 1.35
CA CYS A 86 2.91 -16.01 0.85
C CYS A 86 3.09 -15.50 -0.60
N ASP A 87 1.99 -15.44 -1.35
CA ASP A 87 1.97 -14.83 -2.68
C ASP A 87 2.08 -13.30 -2.58
N ASP A 88 3.14 -12.73 -3.14
CA ASP A 88 3.41 -11.30 -3.11
C ASP A 88 2.67 -10.50 -4.18
N SER A 89 2.00 -11.18 -5.13
CA SER A 89 1.13 -10.55 -6.13
C SER A 89 -0.17 -9.99 -5.53
N LEU A 90 -0.47 -10.40 -4.29
CA LEU A 90 -1.62 -9.94 -3.50
C LEU A 90 -1.46 -8.51 -2.98
N VAL A 91 -0.29 -7.88 -3.15
CA VAL A 91 -0.08 -6.47 -2.80
C VAL A 91 0.30 -5.68 -4.04
N LYS A 92 -0.37 -4.54 -4.25
CA LYS A 92 -0.13 -3.65 -5.38
C LYS A 92 0.22 -2.25 -4.90
N MET A 93 1.17 -1.64 -5.59
CA MET A 93 1.46 -0.21 -5.48
C MET A 93 0.83 0.48 -6.68
N ILE A 94 -0.12 1.37 -6.41
CA ILE A 94 -0.83 2.18 -7.41
C ILE A 94 -0.28 3.60 -7.30
N SER A 95 0.11 4.16 -8.43
CA SER A 95 0.52 5.56 -8.55
C SER A 95 -0.20 6.17 -9.77
N PRO A 96 -0.44 7.50 -9.79
CA PRO A 96 -1.01 8.15 -10.95
C PRO A 96 -0.18 7.81 -12.20
N THR A 97 -0.84 7.38 -13.27
CA THR A 97 -0.14 7.08 -14.52
C THR A 97 0.05 8.40 -15.28
N ASP A 98 1.02 9.21 -14.86
CA ASP A 98 1.73 10.11 -15.78
C ASP A 98 3.11 10.52 -15.23
N ASN A 99 4.11 10.47 -16.11
CA ASN A 99 5.53 10.80 -15.95
C ASN A 99 6.41 9.96 -15.01
N ARG A 100 7.29 9.18 -15.65
CA ARG A 100 8.52 8.52 -15.14
C ARG A 100 9.54 9.47 -14.48
N GLU A 101 9.18 10.71 -14.17
CA GLU A 101 10.08 11.73 -13.60
C GLU A 101 9.89 11.94 -12.09
N CYS A 102 8.76 11.52 -11.50
CA CYS A 102 8.47 11.85 -10.10
C CYS A 102 8.97 10.81 -9.08
N LEU A 103 9.40 9.62 -9.52
CA LEU A 103 9.83 8.52 -8.64
C LEU A 103 11.30 8.63 -8.18
N THR A 104 12.04 9.64 -8.62
CA THR A 104 13.48 9.81 -8.36
C THR A 104 13.81 10.85 -7.29
N THR A 105 12.84 11.60 -6.79
CA THR A 105 13.11 12.68 -5.83
C THR A 105 12.23 12.54 -4.59
N MET A 106 12.75 11.83 -3.58
CA MET A 106 12.72 12.18 -2.15
C MET A 106 13.41 11.07 -1.34
#